data_AF-A0AAU8PGR4-F1
#
_entry.id   AF-A0AAU8PGR4-F1
#
_cell.length_a   1.000
_cell.length_b   1.000
_cell.length_c   1.000
_cell.angle_alpha   90.00
_cell.angle_beta   90.00
_cell.angle_gamma   90.00
#
_symmetry.space_group_name_H-M   'P 1'
#
loop_
_entity.id
_entity.type
_entity.pdbx_description
1 polymer ?
#
loop_
_entity_poly.entity_id
_entity_poly.type
_entity_poly.pdbx_seq_one_letter_code
_entity_poly.pdbx_strand_id
1 'polypeptide(L)'
;MKKRMWRAVRTLLIICAGGTGALWAHPHVFIRTKVTFQWQKGVLQRAHITWEFDPFFSADIISGYDTNKDGLFDKKETQQVFENAFIHTKHYSFFTFIRSGESHARRARSQAARTSPQSVQHFSVSQKDGTLSYHFSIDLSSYQHAKSAPPGTRRTLYLALYDHSFFCDFRYAEHDTVRFVCDKARVQPSYEIVENRTAPVYYDPFDSIESTPQYEHWRPGLHTYYPKEILLRYTAP
;
A
#
# COMPACT_ATOMS: atom_id res chain seq x y z
N MET A 1 -49.29 -15.22 59.10
CA MET A 1 -49.27 -13.84 58.53
C MET A 1 -47.91 -13.61 57.87
N LYS A 2 -47.91 -13.37 56.55
CA LYS A 2 -46.71 -13.18 55.70
C LYS A 2 -46.29 -11.71 55.72
N LYS A 3 -44.99 -11.42 55.85
CA LYS A 3 -44.39 -10.19 55.29
C LYS A 3 -43.07 -10.56 54.61
N ARG A 4 -43.17 -10.87 53.30
CA ARG A 4 -42.04 -10.98 52.37
C ARG A 4 -41.50 -9.57 52.15
N MET A 5 -40.26 -9.32 52.56
CA MET A 5 -39.56 -8.07 52.32
C MET A 5 -38.94 -8.13 50.92
N TRP A 6 -39.61 -7.54 49.93
CA TRP A 6 -39.05 -7.36 48.59
C TRP A 6 -38.00 -6.25 48.64
N ARG A 7 -36.73 -6.62 48.48
CA ARG A 7 -35.68 -5.67 48.15
C ARG A 7 -35.83 -5.33 46.66
N ALA A 8 -36.24 -4.10 46.37
CA ALA A 8 -36.33 -3.58 45.02
C ALA A 8 -34.92 -3.52 44.41
N VAL A 9 -34.66 -4.35 43.40
CA VAL A 9 -33.49 -4.20 42.53
C VAL A 9 -33.78 -3.02 41.62
N ARG A 10 -33.19 -1.85 41.91
CA ARG A 10 -33.17 -0.72 40.98
C ARG A 10 -32.06 -0.98 39.95
N THR A 11 -32.42 -1.57 38.81
CA THR A 11 -31.55 -1.59 37.64
C THR A 11 -31.37 -0.15 37.15
N LEU A 12 -30.19 0.40 37.37
CA LEU A 12 -29.79 1.68 36.80
C LEU A 12 -29.40 1.45 35.33
N LEU A 13 -30.34 1.68 34.42
CA LEU A 13 -30.03 1.77 32.99
C LEU A 13 -29.26 3.08 32.76
N ILE A 14 -27.94 2.98 32.67
CA ILE A 14 -27.10 4.09 32.20
C ILE A 14 -27.32 4.17 30.69
N ILE A 15 -28.21 5.08 30.27
CA ILE A 15 -28.32 5.49 28.87
C ILE A 15 -27.08 6.36 28.59
N CYS A 16 -26.04 5.74 28.02
CA CYS A 16 -24.94 6.47 27.43
C CYS A 16 -25.44 7.18 26.17
N ALA A 17 -26.08 8.33 26.33
CA ALA A 17 -26.21 9.34 25.29
C ALA A 17 -24.84 10.05 25.11
N GLY A 18 -23.81 9.27 24.77
CA GLY A 18 -22.51 9.78 24.33
C GLY A 18 -22.62 10.05 22.83
N GLY A 19 -22.31 11.28 22.42
CA GLY A 19 -22.62 11.80 21.09
C GLY A 19 -22.32 10.84 19.94
N THR A 20 -23.20 10.83 18.95
CA THR A 20 -22.93 10.36 17.60
C THR A 20 -21.90 11.29 16.94
N GLY A 21 -20.70 11.38 17.50
CA GLY A 21 -19.56 11.73 16.69
C GLY A 21 -19.52 10.68 15.61
N ALA A 22 -19.65 11.08 14.34
CA ALA A 22 -19.39 10.18 13.23
C ALA A 22 -18.06 9.50 13.54
N LEU A 23 -18.08 8.21 13.84
CA LEU A 23 -16.86 7.42 13.91
C LEU A 23 -16.42 7.34 12.46
N TRP A 24 -15.44 8.18 12.09
CA TRP A 24 -14.83 8.20 10.78
C TRP A 24 -14.11 6.86 10.59
N ALA A 25 -14.82 5.87 10.08
CA ALA A 25 -14.36 4.50 9.95
C ALA A 25 -13.51 4.35 8.67
N HIS A 26 -12.22 4.65 8.77
CA HIS A 26 -11.14 4.24 7.86
C HIS A 26 -9.79 4.72 8.43
N PRO A 27 -8.70 3.93 8.40
CA PRO A 27 -8.49 2.67 7.67
C PRO A 27 -8.96 1.39 8.41
N HIS A 28 -9.35 0.38 7.64
CA HIS A 28 -9.78 -0.94 8.13
C HIS A 28 -8.66 -1.99 8.08
N VAL A 29 -7.72 -1.84 7.15
CA VAL A 29 -6.57 -2.73 6.99
C VAL A 29 -5.30 -1.91 7.10
N PHE A 30 -4.38 -2.34 7.97
CA PHE A 30 -3.04 -1.75 8.06
C PHE A 30 -2.05 -2.63 7.31
N ILE A 31 -1.27 -2.00 6.44
CA ILE A 31 -0.30 -2.69 5.59
C ILE A 31 1.07 -2.05 5.79
N ARG A 32 2.01 -2.84 6.28
CA ARG A 32 3.43 -2.46 6.35
C ARG A 32 4.13 -2.90 5.06
N THR A 33 4.93 -2.01 4.49
CA THR A 33 5.55 -2.23 3.19
C THR A 33 7.07 -2.18 3.21
N LYS A 34 7.67 -3.05 2.40
CA LYS A 34 9.09 -3.05 2.06
C LYS A 34 9.24 -3.15 0.54
N VAL A 35 10.28 -2.54 0.00
CA VAL A 35 10.54 -2.52 -1.45
C VAL A 35 12.01 -2.85 -1.72
N THR A 36 12.26 -3.82 -2.60
CA THR A 36 13.59 -4.11 -3.12
C THR A 36 13.67 -3.73 -4.59
N PHE A 37 14.46 -2.71 -4.91
CA PHE A 37 14.70 -2.33 -6.30
C PHE A 37 15.82 -3.20 -6.89
N GLN A 38 15.59 -3.74 -8.08
CA GLN A 38 16.52 -4.62 -8.76
C GLN A 38 17.03 -3.98 -10.05
N TRP A 39 18.35 -3.92 -10.17
CA TRP A 39 19.05 -3.57 -11.40
C TRP A 39 19.63 -4.82 -12.06
N GLN A 40 19.72 -4.77 -13.38
CA GLN A 40 20.45 -5.73 -14.18
C GLN A 40 21.33 -4.97 -15.16
N LYS A 41 22.64 -5.23 -15.15
CA LYS A 41 23.61 -4.53 -16.02
C LYS A 41 23.53 -3.00 -15.93
N GLY A 42 23.35 -2.44 -14.73
CA GLY A 42 23.22 -1.00 -14.49
C GLY A 42 21.85 -0.40 -14.83
N VAL A 43 20.89 -1.22 -15.23
CA VAL A 43 19.58 -0.80 -15.70
C VAL A 43 18.50 -1.21 -14.69
N LEU A 44 17.65 -0.28 -14.24
CA LEU A 44 16.55 -0.55 -13.29
C LEU A 44 15.49 -1.43 -13.97
N GLN A 45 15.24 -2.62 -13.41
CA GLN A 45 14.35 -3.62 -14.00
C GLN A 45 13.03 -3.75 -13.25
N ARG A 46 13.08 -3.91 -11.92
CA ARG A 46 11.89 -4.26 -11.12
C ARG A 46 11.94 -3.63 -9.74
N ALA A 47 10.76 -3.49 -9.13
CA ALA A 47 10.62 -3.37 -7.69
C ALA A 47 9.89 -4.60 -7.17
N HIS A 48 10.51 -5.34 -6.24
CA HIS A 48 9.87 -6.39 -5.45
C HIS A 48 9.25 -5.74 -4.22
N ILE A 49 7.95 -5.92 -4.06
CA ILE A 49 7.15 -5.30 -3.01
C ILE A 49 6.70 -6.40 -2.06
N THR A 50 6.81 -6.11 -0.76
CA THR A 50 6.22 -6.95 0.29
C THR A 50 5.18 -6.13 1.05
N TRP A 51 4.00 -6.71 1.22
CA TRP A 51 2.92 -6.20 2.06
C TRP A 51 2.73 -7.15 3.24
N GLU A 52 3.01 -6.67 4.44
CA GLU A 52 2.79 -7.36 5.71
C GLU A 52 1.51 -6.78 6.32
N PHE A 53 0.54 -7.64 6.60
CA PHE A 53 -0.80 -7.22 7.00
C PHE A 53 -0.98 -7.22 8.52
N ASP A 54 -1.99 -6.49 8.99
CA ASP A 54 -2.43 -6.57 10.38
C ASP A 54 -2.97 -7.96 10.76
N PRO A 55 -3.13 -8.25 12.07
CA PRO A 55 -3.57 -9.55 12.52
C PRO A 55 -4.98 -9.95 12.07
N PHE A 56 -5.89 -9.01 11.85
CA PHE A 56 -7.28 -9.32 11.48
C PHE A 56 -7.35 -9.79 10.04
N PHE A 57 -6.80 -9.01 9.11
CA PHE A 57 -6.74 -9.41 7.71
C PHE A 57 -5.89 -10.68 7.53
N SER A 58 -4.81 -10.81 8.31
CA SER A 58 -3.99 -12.03 8.29
C SER A 58 -4.80 -13.26 8.68
N ALA A 59 -5.56 -13.20 9.78
CA ALA A 59 -6.39 -14.31 10.24
C ALA A 59 -7.45 -14.72 9.20
N ASP A 60 -8.07 -13.75 8.53
CA ASP A 60 -9.09 -14.02 7.50
C ASP A 60 -8.50 -14.79 6.31
N ILE A 61 -7.36 -14.34 5.77
CA ILE A 61 -6.71 -15.03 4.64
C ILE A 61 -6.15 -16.39 5.08
N ILE A 62 -5.50 -16.48 6.24
CA ILE A 62 -4.96 -17.76 6.73
C ILE A 62 -6.11 -18.76 6.92
N SER A 63 -7.17 -18.38 7.62
CA SER A 63 -8.32 -19.27 7.86
C SER A 63 -9.04 -19.66 6.57
N GLY A 64 -9.04 -18.80 5.54
CA GLY A 64 -9.71 -19.05 4.27
C GLY A 64 -8.92 -19.95 3.31
N TYR A 65 -7.59 -19.93 3.37
CA TYR A 65 -6.74 -20.49 2.32
C TYR A 65 -5.61 -21.42 2.78
N ASP A 66 -5.18 -21.37 4.05
CA ASP A 66 -4.30 -22.42 4.64
C ASP A 66 -5.18 -23.62 5.02
N THR A 67 -5.56 -24.37 3.99
CA THR A 67 -6.58 -25.42 4.08
C THR A 67 -6.06 -26.68 4.74
N ASN A 68 -4.76 -26.97 4.56
CA ASN A 68 -4.09 -28.10 5.18
C ASN A 68 -3.63 -27.80 6.62
N LYS A 69 -3.64 -26.52 7.04
CA LYS A 69 -3.29 -26.02 8.37
C LYS A 69 -1.85 -26.33 8.78
N ASP A 70 -0.94 -26.36 7.82
CA ASP A 70 0.47 -26.62 8.07
C ASP A 70 1.28 -25.34 8.38
N GLY A 71 0.62 -24.17 8.31
CA GLY A 71 1.25 -22.89 8.57
C GLY A 71 2.06 -22.33 7.39
N LEU A 72 2.02 -22.99 6.24
CA LEU A 72 2.65 -22.58 4.99
C LEU A 72 1.57 -22.33 3.93
N PHE A 73 1.97 -21.82 2.78
CA PHE A 73 1.10 -21.74 1.61
C PHE A 73 1.75 -22.50 0.48
N ASP A 74 1.14 -23.62 0.10
CA ASP A 74 1.61 -24.38 -1.04
C ASP A 74 1.29 -23.65 -2.37
N LYS A 75 1.69 -24.25 -3.50
CA LYS A 75 1.46 -23.66 -4.83
C LYS A 75 -0.03 -23.47 -5.14
N LYS A 76 -0.88 -24.41 -4.72
CA LYS A 76 -2.32 -24.38 -4.96
C LYS A 76 -2.99 -23.33 -4.08
N GLU A 77 -2.65 -23.29 -2.79
CA GLU A 77 -3.18 -22.30 -1.85
C GLU A 77 -2.74 -20.88 -2.24
N THR A 78 -1.48 -20.70 -2.63
CA THR A 78 -0.97 -19.45 -3.20
C THR A 78 -1.78 -19.00 -4.42
N GLN A 79 -2.11 -19.93 -5.32
CA GLN A 79 -2.92 -19.62 -6.50
C GLN A 79 -4.33 -19.18 -6.11
N GLN A 80 -4.94 -19.84 -5.11
CA GLN A 80 -6.27 -19.47 -4.62
C GLN A 80 -6.28 -18.08 -3.97
N VAL A 81 -5.25 -17.74 -3.18
CA VAL A 81 -5.09 -16.39 -2.64
C VAL A 81 -4.93 -15.36 -3.77
N PHE A 82 -4.16 -15.70 -4.81
CA PHE A 82 -3.97 -14.81 -5.95
C PHE A 82 -5.30 -14.51 -6.66
N GLU A 83 -6.05 -15.55 -7.03
CA GLU A 83 -7.26 -15.46 -7.85
C GLU A 83 -8.45 -14.85 -7.11
N ASN A 84 -8.55 -15.07 -5.79
CA ASN A 84 -9.75 -14.72 -5.03
C ASN A 84 -9.57 -13.51 -4.11
N ALA A 85 -8.33 -13.11 -3.82
CA ALA A 85 -8.05 -11.97 -2.94
C ALA A 85 -7.12 -10.94 -3.62
N PHE A 86 -5.91 -11.34 -4.01
CA PHE A 86 -4.91 -10.39 -4.47
C PHE A 86 -5.28 -9.71 -5.80
N ILE A 87 -5.84 -10.44 -6.77
CA ILE A 87 -6.09 -9.89 -8.11
C ILE A 87 -7.11 -8.74 -8.10
N HIS A 88 -8.01 -8.69 -7.11
CA HIS A 88 -8.98 -7.59 -6.97
C HIS A 88 -8.27 -6.25 -6.70
N THR A 89 -7.07 -6.25 -6.13
CA THR A 89 -6.26 -5.03 -5.94
C THR A 89 -5.87 -4.36 -7.26
N LYS A 90 -6.00 -5.06 -8.41
CA LYS A 90 -5.84 -4.47 -9.74
C LYS A 90 -6.78 -3.28 -9.97
N HIS A 91 -8.02 -3.35 -9.46
CA HIS A 91 -8.99 -2.25 -9.56
C HIS A 91 -8.51 -0.99 -8.83
N TYR A 92 -7.59 -1.15 -7.89
CA TYR A 92 -6.97 -0.08 -7.11
C TYR A 92 -5.52 0.16 -7.51
N SER A 93 -5.16 -0.12 -8.77
CA SER A 93 -3.79 0.08 -9.29
C SER A 93 -2.71 -0.73 -8.55
N PHE A 94 -3.08 -1.87 -7.95
CA PHE A 94 -2.21 -2.61 -7.02
C PHE A 94 -1.63 -1.71 -5.92
N PHE A 95 -2.37 -0.67 -5.54
CA PHE A 95 -1.96 0.38 -4.60
C PHE A 95 -0.59 1.00 -4.90
N THR A 96 -0.11 0.94 -6.15
CA THR A 96 1.25 1.29 -6.52
C THR A 96 1.25 2.38 -7.57
N PHE A 97 1.84 3.52 -7.23
CA PHE A 97 1.87 4.71 -8.07
C PHE A 97 3.31 5.17 -8.29
N ILE A 98 3.65 5.45 -9.54
CA ILE A 98 5.02 5.73 -9.98
C ILE A 98 5.03 7.07 -10.71
N ARG A 99 6.03 7.88 -10.45
CA ARG A 99 6.34 9.07 -11.24
C ARG A 99 7.85 9.19 -11.45
N SER A 100 8.23 9.84 -12.53
CA SER A 100 9.61 9.92 -13.00
C SER A 100 9.94 11.34 -13.45
N GLY A 101 11.22 11.71 -13.34
CA GLY A 101 11.74 13.00 -13.79
C GLY A 101 11.92 14.04 -12.69
N GLU A 102 12.74 15.04 -12.99
CA GLU A 102 12.96 16.19 -12.11
C GLU A 102 11.73 17.08 -12.11
N SER A 103 11.17 17.25 -10.91
CA SER A 103 9.95 17.98 -10.57
C SER A 103 10.06 19.50 -10.77
N HIS A 104 10.42 19.95 -11.97
CA HIS A 104 10.45 21.37 -12.34
C HIS A 104 9.55 21.73 -13.53
N ALA A 105 8.96 20.75 -14.22
CA ALA A 105 7.90 21.05 -15.17
C ALA A 105 6.60 21.36 -14.40
N ARG A 106 6.13 22.61 -14.49
CA ARG A 106 4.85 23.12 -13.93
C ARG A 106 3.59 22.27 -14.23
N ARG A 107 3.71 21.21 -15.05
CA ARG A 107 2.68 20.21 -15.39
C ARG A 107 2.63 19.00 -14.44
N ALA A 108 3.58 18.81 -13.53
CA ALA A 108 3.61 17.67 -12.59
C ALA A 108 2.73 17.85 -11.33
N ARG A 109 1.87 18.89 -11.28
CA ARG A 109 1.09 19.27 -10.09
C ARG A 109 -0.27 18.58 -9.97
N SER A 110 -0.63 17.69 -10.89
CA SER A 110 -1.86 16.91 -10.79
C SER A 110 -1.57 15.42 -10.60
N GLN A 111 -2.54 14.72 -9.99
CA GLN A 111 -2.63 13.26 -9.92
C GLN A 111 -2.30 12.58 -11.29
N ALA A 112 -2.55 13.27 -12.41
CA ALA A 112 -2.30 12.82 -13.78
C ALA A 112 -0.82 12.57 -14.14
N ALA A 113 0.15 12.96 -13.31
CA ALA A 113 1.57 12.64 -13.53
C ALA A 113 2.00 11.28 -12.96
N ARG A 114 1.10 10.57 -12.26
CA ARG A 114 1.34 9.22 -11.73
C ARG A 114 0.88 8.18 -12.75
N THR A 115 1.66 7.13 -12.90
CA THR A 115 1.28 5.92 -13.63
C THR A 115 1.28 4.73 -12.68
N SER A 116 0.53 3.70 -13.04
CA SER A 116 0.39 2.49 -12.23
C SER A 116 0.71 1.25 -13.05
N PRO A 117 1.22 0.18 -12.43
CA PRO A 117 1.45 -1.08 -13.13
C PRO A 117 0.12 -1.68 -13.62
N GLN A 118 0.10 -2.15 -14.87
CA GLN A 118 -1.07 -2.84 -15.44
C GLN A 118 -1.18 -4.30 -14.96
N SER A 119 -0.06 -4.85 -14.49
CA SER A 119 0.07 -6.20 -13.96
C SER A 119 1.25 -6.29 -12.99
N VAL A 120 1.28 -7.38 -12.22
CA VAL A 120 2.40 -7.76 -11.37
C VAL A 120 2.96 -9.12 -11.80
N GLN A 121 4.14 -9.46 -11.32
CA GLN A 121 4.82 -10.74 -11.56
C GLN A 121 5.29 -11.34 -10.23
N HIS A 122 5.58 -12.64 -10.22
CA HIS A 122 6.19 -13.35 -9.08
C HIS A 122 5.38 -13.21 -7.78
N PHE A 123 4.04 -13.28 -7.86
CA PHE A 123 3.22 -13.31 -6.66
C PHE A 123 3.51 -14.57 -5.84
N SER A 124 3.64 -14.38 -4.54
CA SER A 124 3.62 -15.44 -3.52
C SER A 124 3.03 -14.89 -2.24
N VAL A 125 2.52 -15.79 -1.42
CA VAL A 125 2.02 -15.50 -0.07
C VAL A 125 2.82 -16.34 0.91
N SER A 126 3.10 -15.76 2.07
CA SER A 126 3.70 -16.46 3.19
C SER A 126 3.06 -15.99 4.49
N GLN A 127 3.24 -16.76 5.55
CA GLN A 127 2.92 -16.32 6.89
C GLN A 127 4.07 -16.60 7.85
N LYS A 128 4.14 -15.81 8.91
CA LYS A 128 5.02 -16.05 10.03
C LYS A 128 4.34 -15.58 11.31
N ASP A 129 4.23 -16.47 12.30
CA ASP A 129 3.65 -16.16 13.61
C ASP A 129 2.25 -15.50 13.51
N GLY A 130 1.42 -16.01 12.59
CA GLY A 130 0.07 -15.49 12.31
C GLY A 130 0.02 -14.17 11.52
N THR A 131 1.17 -13.65 11.08
CA THR A 131 1.26 -12.45 10.25
C THR A 131 1.39 -12.85 8.78
N LEU A 132 0.44 -12.42 7.95
CA LEU A 132 0.42 -12.68 6.51
C LEU A 132 1.34 -11.69 5.78
N SER A 133 2.04 -12.18 4.75
CA SER A 133 2.80 -11.37 3.82
C SER A 133 2.49 -11.72 2.37
N TYR A 134 2.17 -10.72 1.55
CA TYR A 134 2.20 -10.84 0.10
C TYR A 134 3.52 -10.35 -0.45
N HIS A 135 4.07 -11.09 -1.40
CA HIS A 135 5.27 -10.70 -2.15
C HIS A 135 4.95 -10.72 -3.63
N PHE A 136 5.31 -9.66 -4.34
CA PHE A 136 5.15 -9.58 -5.79
C PHE A 136 6.16 -8.58 -6.35
N SER A 137 6.20 -8.46 -7.67
CA SER A 137 7.08 -7.53 -8.34
C SER A 137 6.37 -6.78 -9.45
N ILE A 138 6.81 -5.55 -9.68
CA ILE A 138 6.36 -4.71 -10.79
C ILE A 138 7.52 -4.46 -11.74
N ASP A 139 7.21 -4.37 -13.03
CA ASP A 139 8.18 -4.00 -14.06
C ASP A 139 8.42 -2.49 -14.03
N LEU A 140 9.70 -2.12 -13.89
CA LEU A 140 10.17 -0.73 -13.91
C LEU A 140 11.02 -0.41 -15.14
N SER A 141 11.19 -1.36 -16.07
CA SER A 141 12.06 -1.21 -17.23
C SER A 141 11.62 -0.08 -18.18
N SER A 142 10.32 0.24 -18.21
CA SER A 142 9.76 1.33 -19.04
C SER A 142 9.99 2.73 -18.45
N TYR A 143 10.30 2.87 -17.16
CA TYR A 143 10.52 4.15 -16.48
C TYR A 143 11.92 4.74 -16.71
N GLN A 144 12.67 4.16 -17.63
CA GLN A 144 13.97 4.64 -18.06
C GLN A 144 13.75 5.75 -19.09
N HIS A 145 13.45 6.97 -18.64
CA HIS A 145 13.00 8.07 -19.51
C HIS A 145 13.96 8.54 -20.60
N ALA A 146 15.15 7.96 -20.75
CA ALA A 146 15.83 7.98 -22.04
C ALA A 146 16.82 6.83 -22.09
N LYS A 147 16.59 5.84 -22.97
CA LYS A 147 17.62 4.88 -23.40
C LYS A 147 18.88 5.59 -23.97
N SER A 148 18.78 6.89 -24.27
CA SER A 148 19.79 7.74 -24.88
C SER A 148 20.32 8.87 -23.97
N ALA A 149 20.08 8.84 -22.65
CA ALA A 149 20.75 9.81 -21.79
C ALA A 149 22.25 9.50 -21.67
N PRO A 150 23.12 10.52 -21.63
CA PRO A 150 24.55 10.32 -21.43
C PRO A 150 24.86 9.52 -20.15
N PRO A 151 25.91 8.69 -20.16
CA PRO A 151 26.46 8.12 -18.93
C PRO A 151 26.70 9.19 -17.88
N GLY A 152 26.42 8.89 -16.61
CA GLY A 152 26.53 9.89 -15.54
C GLY A 152 25.28 10.75 -15.34
N THR A 153 24.23 10.61 -16.17
CA THR A 153 22.98 11.36 -15.98
C THR A 153 22.28 10.95 -14.69
N ARG A 154 22.01 11.91 -13.81
CA ARG A 154 21.23 11.69 -12.59
C ARG A 154 19.77 11.42 -12.95
N ARG A 155 19.21 10.38 -12.32
CA ARG A 155 17.82 9.96 -12.50
C ARG A 155 17.10 9.96 -11.16
N THR A 156 15.82 10.27 -11.23
CA THR A 156 14.89 10.20 -10.10
C THR A 156 13.65 9.43 -10.50
N LEU A 157 13.20 8.57 -9.59
CA LEU A 157 11.94 7.84 -9.67
C LEU A 157 11.30 7.91 -8.29
N TYR A 158 10.00 8.10 -8.25
CA TYR A 158 9.23 8.08 -7.03
C TYR A 158 8.24 6.94 -7.11
N LEU A 159 8.21 6.13 -6.07
CA LEU A 159 7.27 5.02 -5.92
C LEU A 159 6.48 5.24 -4.64
N ALA A 160 5.17 5.29 -4.75
CA ALA A 160 4.25 5.47 -3.63
C ALA A 160 3.37 4.23 -3.50
N LEU A 161 3.22 3.72 -2.29
CA LEU A 161 2.21 2.72 -1.97
C LEU A 161 1.13 3.36 -1.12
N TYR A 162 -0.10 3.41 -1.63
CA TYR A 162 -1.24 3.94 -0.89
C TYR A 162 -2.57 3.51 -1.50
N ASP A 163 -3.62 3.64 -0.70
CA ASP A 163 -5.00 3.45 -1.14
C ASP A 163 -5.67 4.81 -1.36
N HIS A 164 -6.23 5.02 -2.55
CA HIS A 164 -6.92 6.26 -2.89
C HIS A 164 -8.33 6.34 -2.29
N SER A 165 -8.92 5.19 -1.92
CA SER A 165 -10.18 5.12 -1.16
C SER A 165 -9.95 5.27 0.35
N PHE A 166 -8.69 5.21 0.80
CA PHE A 166 -8.27 5.24 2.20
C PHE A 166 -8.79 4.07 3.06
N PHE A 167 -9.29 2.99 2.45
CA PHE A 167 -9.69 1.77 3.16
C PHE A 167 -8.48 1.05 3.78
N CYS A 168 -7.36 0.99 3.05
CA CYS A 168 -6.08 0.47 3.54
C CYS A 168 -5.11 1.60 3.91
N ASP A 169 -4.48 1.51 5.08
CA ASP A 169 -3.37 2.40 5.48
C ASP A 169 -2.01 1.74 5.23
N PHE A 170 -1.35 2.23 4.19
CA PHE A 170 -0.02 1.81 3.78
C PHE A 170 1.06 2.60 4.52
N ARG A 171 1.89 1.87 5.27
CA ARG A 171 3.03 2.42 5.99
C ARG A 171 4.31 1.75 5.52
N TYR A 172 5.39 2.51 5.43
CA TYR A 172 6.72 1.96 5.21
C TYR A 172 7.24 1.34 6.51
N ALA A 173 7.89 0.18 6.42
CA ALA A 173 8.56 -0.42 7.57
C ALA A 173 9.61 0.53 8.17
N GLU A 174 9.84 0.48 9.47
CA GLU A 174 10.82 1.34 10.16
C GLU A 174 12.28 0.93 9.87
N HIS A 175 12.48 -0.35 9.54
CA HIS A 175 13.77 -0.94 9.23
C HIS A 175 13.70 -1.73 7.93
N ASP A 176 14.83 -1.79 7.22
CA ASP A 176 14.95 -2.54 5.96
C ASP A 176 13.87 -2.17 4.92
N THR A 177 13.37 -0.93 4.97
CA THR A 177 12.27 -0.46 4.13
C THR A 177 12.59 -0.58 2.66
N VAL A 178 13.79 -0.16 2.28
CA VAL A 178 14.26 -0.16 0.90
C VAL A 178 15.59 -0.88 0.82
N ARG A 179 15.66 -1.86 -0.08
CA ARG A 179 16.88 -2.59 -0.41
C ARG A 179 17.20 -2.47 -1.90
N PHE A 180 18.46 -2.71 -2.23
CA PHE A 180 18.96 -2.64 -3.60
C PHE A 180 19.66 -3.93 -3.99
N VAL A 181 19.23 -4.53 -5.09
CA VAL A 181 19.91 -5.65 -5.75
C VAL A 181 20.58 -5.08 -7.00
N CYS A 182 21.86 -4.75 -6.91
CA CYS A 182 22.62 -4.13 -8.00
C CYS A 182 24.12 -4.43 -7.92
N ASP A 183 24.80 -4.30 -9.06
CA ASP A 183 26.25 -4.18 -9.11
C ASP A 183 26.64 -2.75 -8.71
N LYS A 184 27.20 -2.60 -7.50
CA LYS A 184 27.58 -1.30 -6.93
C LYS A 184 28.68 -0.57 -7.71
N ALA A 185 29.46 -1.30 -8.52
CA ALA A 185 30.45 -0.68 -9.41
C ALA A 185 29.78 0.04 -10.60
N ARG A 186 28.53 -0.33 -10.93
CA ARG A 186 27.78 0.24 -12.06
C ARG A 186 26.74 1.26 -11.63
N VAL A 187 26.05 1.02 -10.52
CA VAL A 187 25.01 1.91 -10.01
C VAL A 187 25.13 2.03 -8.50
N GLN A 188 25.07 3.27 -8.01
CA GLN A 188 25.04 3.61 -6.59
C GLN A 188 23.70 4.28 -6.29
N PRO A 189 22.63 3.49 -6.06
CA PRO A 189 21.33 4.04 -5.79
C PRO A 189 21.25 4.52 -4.33
N SER A 190 20.43 5.54 -4.11
CA SER A 190 20.05 6.04 -2.79
C SER A 190 18.55 6.28 -2.76
N TYR A 191 17.97 6.32 -1.57
CA TYR A 191 16.56 6.63 -1.39
C TYR A 191 16.32 7.58 -0.23
N GLU A 192 15.18 8.24 -0.28
CA GLU A 192 14.60 9.02 0.81
C GLU A 192 13.10 8.76 0.82
N ILE A 193 12.47 8.71 1.99
CA ILE A 193 11.01 8.67 2.08
C ILE A 193 10.53 10.10 2.28
N VAL A 194 9.79 10.62 1.29
CA VAL A 194 9.34 12.01 1.28
C VAL A 194 7.81 12.06 1.26
N GLU A 195 7.22 12.98 2.01
CA GLU A 195 5.78 13.25 1.92
C GLU A 195 5.49 14.19 0.76
N ASN A 196 4.60 13.79 -0.16
CA ASN A 196 4.28 14.59 -1.32
C ASN A 196 3.13 15.56 -1.03
N ARG A 197 3.48 16.75 -0.55
CA ARG A 197 2.53 17.86 -0.31
C ARG A 197 2.07 18.58 -1.58
N THR A 198 2.70 18.30 -2.71
CA THR A 198 2.42 19.00 -3.99
C THR A 198 1.42 18.27 -4.89
N ALA A 199 1.17 17.00 -4.63
CA ALA A 199 0.17 16.18 -5.31
C ALA A 199 -0.64 15.37 -4.28
N PRO A 200 -1.53 16.04 -3.52
CA PRO A 200 -2.42 15.37 -2.58
C PRO A 200 -3.37 14.40 -3.28
N VAL A 201 -3.88 13.45 -2.50
CA VAL A 201 -4.95 12.55 -2.88
C VAL A 201 -6.19 12.98 -2.10
N TYR A 202 -7.32 13.11 -2.79
CA TYR A 202 -8.60 13.41 -2.16
C TYR A 202 -9.45 12.14 -2.13
N TYR A 203 -10.15 11.92 -1.02
CA TYR A 203 -11.00 10.74 -0.82
C TYR A 203 -12.27 11.12 -0.05
N ASP A 204 -13.37 10.42 -0.32
CA ASP A 204 -14.59 10.57 0.46
C ASP A 204 -14.53 9.59 1.64
N PRO A 205 -14.60 10.07 2.90
CA PRO A 205 -14.63 9.20 4.07
C PRO A 205 -15.84 8.25 4.15
N PHE A 206 -16.89 8.52 3.37
CA PHE A 206 -18.12 7.73 3.37
C PHE A 206 -18.25 6.85 2.11
N ASP A 207 -17.22 6.81 1.26
CA ASP A 207 -17.18 5.91 0.12
C ASP A 207 -17.17 4.44 0.57
N SER A 208 -17.84 3.58 -0.22
CA SER A 208 -17.83 2.14 0.05
C SER A 208 -16.48 1.52 -0.33
N ILE A 209 -16.22 0.30 0.16
CA ILE A 209 -15.01 -0.47 -0.22
C ILE A 209 -14.92 -0.68 -1.73
N GLU A 210 -16.05 -0.76 -2.44
CA GLU A 210 -16.12 -0.95 -3.90
C GLU A 210 -15.92 0.35 -4.68
N SER A 211 -15.87 1.50 -3.99
CA SER A 211 -15.69 2.80 -4.60
C SER A 211 -14.28 2.94 -5.16
N THR A 212 -14.21 3.10 -6.48
CA THR A 212 -13.00 3.37 -7.26
C THR A 212 -12.89 4.78 -7.88
N PRO A 213 -13.85 5.73 -7.74
CA PRO A 213 -13.64 7.10 -8.20
C PRO A 213 -12.37 7.71 -7.60
N GLN A 214 -11.55 8.29 -8.48
CA GLN A 214 -10.45 9.16 -8.06
C GLN A 214 -10.91 10.61 -8.16
N TYR A 215 -10.83 11.34 -7.05
CA TYR A 215 -11.19 12.74 -6.99
C TYR A 215 -9.99 13.61 -7.41
N GLU A 216 -10.08 14.24 -8.58
CA GLU A 216 -9.00 15.09 -9.09
C GLU A 216 -8.90 16.45 -8.38
N HIS A 217 -10.02 16.95 -7.87
CA HIS A 217 -10.14 18.26 -7.25
C HIS A 217 -10.79 18.13 -5.87
N TRP A 218 -10.33 18.96 -4.93
CA TRP A 218 -10.98 19.03 -3.62
C TRP A 218 -12.38 19.63 -3.74
N ARG A 219 -13.32 19.09 -2.97
CA ARG A 219 -14.67 19.65 -2.76
C ARG A 219 -15.09 19.43 -1.30
N PRO A 220 -16.03 20.22 -0.76
CA PRO A 220 -16.57 20.01 0.58
C PRO A 220 -17.03 18.55 0.77
N GLY A 221 -16.66 17.95 1.90
CA GLY A 221 -16.90 16.53 2.19
C GLY A 221 -15.68 15.63 1.93
N LEU A 222 -14.77 16.01 1.02
CA LEU A 222 -13.55 15.21 0.78
C LEU A 222 -12.45 15.52 1.79
N HIS A 223 -11.75 14.45 2.16
CA HIS A 223 -10.53 14.50 2.96
C HIS A 223 -9.29 14.52 2.09
N THR A 224 -8.18 14.99 2.66
CA THR A 224 -6.90 15.14 1.96
C THR A 224 -5.86 14.25 2.60
N TYR A 225 -5.25 13.39 1.79
CA TYR A 225 -4.11 12.56 2.16
C TYR A 225 -2.88 12.98 1.36
N TYR A 226 -1.74 13.05 2.04
CA TYR A 226 -0.45 13.34 1.42
C TYR A 226 0.38 12.06 1.38
N PRO A 227 0.49 11.39 0.22
CA PRO A 227 1.18 10.11 0.15
C PRO A 227 2.67 10.27 0.43
N LYS A 228 3.21 9.32 1.19
CA LYS A 228 4.65 9.14 1.34
C LYS A 228 5.19 8.34 0.15
N GLU A 229 6.27 8.84 -0.43
CA GLU A 229 6.87 8.29 -1.64
C GLU A 229 8.32 7.91 -1.36
N ILE A 230 8.75 6.74 -1.84
CA ILE A 230 10.16 6.40 -1.93
C ILE A 230 10.74 7.17 -3.11
N LEU A 231 11.54 8.17 -2.81
CA LEU A 231 12.32 8.93 -3.77
C LEU A 231 13.65 8.22 -4.05
N LEU A 232 13.66 7.43 -5.12
CA LEU A 232 14.83 6.74 -5.61
C LEU A 232 15.70 7.68 -6.45
N ARG A 233 16.99 7.74 -6.15
CA ARG A 233 18.00 8.47 -6.93
C ARG A 233 19.11 7.53 -7.37
N TYR A 234 19.48 7.58 -8.64
CA TYR A 234 20.56 6.78 -9.18
C TYR A 234 21.16 7.47 -10.40
N THR A 235 22.32 7.00 -10.83
CA THR A 235 23.02 7.50 -12.02
C THR A 235 22.89 6.48 -13.14
N ALA A 236 22.62 6.95 -14.36
CA ALA A 236 22.66 6.09 -15.53
C ALA A 236 24.10 5.59 -15.76
N PRO A 237 24.28 4.30 -16.11
CA PRO A 237 25.60 3.71 -16.36
C PRO A 237 26.30 4.34 -17.56
#